data_AF-A0A8T6N6Q8-F1
#
_entry.id   AF-A0A8T6N6Q8-F1
#
_cell.length_a   1.000
_cell.length_b   1.000
_cell.length_c   1.000
_cell.angle_alpha   90.00
_cell.angle_beta   90.00
_cell.angle_gamma   90.00
#
_symmetry.space_group_name_H-M   'P 1'
#
loop_
_entity.id
_entity.type
_entity.pdbx_description
1 polymer ?
#
loop_
_entity_poly.entity_id
_entity_poly.type
_entity_poly.pdbx_seq_one_letter_code
_entity_poly.pdbx_strand_id
1 'polypeptide(L)'
;MRFKPYLGRVNGKIKWGRTITIAPPNTPMSEVWRAYEEVVGDERQTLGWLLALYRDSDRFRELSPKSQQDYAKAIEKLTGAPVGNDRFGSVELRLIDKRSIRSYLDTYPSPVAANRQIAVLKSAWNWVLERYNVPENP
;
A
#
# COMPACT_ATOMS: atom_id res chain seq x y z
N MET A 1 -25.50 6.32 6.99
CA MET A 1 -24.44 5.33 6.75
C MET A 1 -23.26 5.57 7.70
N ARG A 2 -22.74 4.52 8.37
CA ARG A 2 -21.60 4.61 9.29
C ARG A 2 -20.42 3.82 8.73
N PHE A 3 -19.22 4.40 8.77
CA PHE A 3 -17.96 3.80 8.33
C PHE A 3 -17.00 3.67 9.51
N LYS A 4 -16.17 2.64 9.53
CA LYS A 4 -15.16 2.46 10.57
C LYS A 4 -13.80 2.17 9.92
N PRO A 5 -12.87 3.15 9.89
CA PRO A 5 -11.60 2.97 9.19
C PRO A 5 -10.76 1.89 9.87
N TYR A 6 -10.12 1.06 9.06
CA TYR A 6 -9.09 0.13 9.53
C TYR A 6 -7.79 0.92 9.77
N LEU A 7 -7.25 0.88 10.99
CA LEU A 7 -6.02 1.60 11.35
C LEU A 7 -4.82 0.65 11.46
N GLY A 8 -4.86 -0.51 10.79
CA GLY A 8 -3.81 -1.49 10.86
C GLY A 8 -3.84 -2.34 12.14
N ARG A 9 -2.66 -2.86 12.51
CA ARG A 9 -2.48 -3.71 13.69
C ARG A 9 -1.57 -3.04 14.71
N VAL A 10 -2.03 -2.94 15.95
CA VAL A 10 -1.22 -2.47 17.08
C VAL A 10 -1.09 -3.60 18.08
N ASN A 11 0.15 -4.02 18.36
CA ASN A 11 0.48 -5.13 19.27
C ASN A 11 -0.25 -6.45 18.91
N GLY A 12 -0.26 -6.82 17.62
CA GLY A 12 -0.87 -8.05 17.12
C GLY A 12 -2.40 -8.06 17.03
N LYS A 13 -3.08 -7.03 17.57
CA LYS A 13 -4.54 -6.88 17.50
C LYS A 13 -4.94 -5.91 16.40
N ILE A 14 -6.02 -6.23 15.68
CA ILE A 14 -6.63 -5.33 14.69
C ILE A 14 -7.13 -4.09 15.41
N LYS A 15 -6.66 -2.91 14.99
CA LYS A 15 -7.10 -1.63 15.52
C LYS A 15 -8.04 -1.00 14.50
N TRP A 16 -9.29 -0.86 14.90
CA TRP A 16 -10.27 -0.06 14.17
C TRP A 16 -10.24 1.38 14.70
N GLY A 17 -10.42 2.34 13.80
CA GLY A 17 -10.58 3.74 14.15
C GLY A 17 -11.98 4.05 14.68
N ARG A 18 -12.20 5.34 14.96
CA ARG A 18 -13.51 5.83 15.41
C ARG A 18 -14.53 5.69 14.29
N THR A 19 -15.74 5.30 14.65
CA THR A 19 -16.85 5.23 13.70
C THR A 19 -17.20 6.63 13.22
N ILE A 20 -17.14 6.85 11.91
CA ILE A 20 -17.44 8.11 11.25
C ILE A 20 -18.79 7.97 10.56
N THR A 21 -19.68 8.94 10.76
CA THR A 21 -20.92 8.99 9.98
C THR A 21 -20.60 9.65 8.65
N ILE A 22 -20.59 8.87 7.57
CA ILE A 22 -20.21 9.34 6.23
C ILE A 22 -21.39 9.95 5.46
N ALA A 23 -22.63 9.57 5.81
CA ALA A 23 -23.82 10.17 5.22
C ALA A 23 -25.05 10.01 6.12
N PRO A 24 -26.01 10.94 6.09
CA PRO A 24 -27.36 10.77 6.64
C PRO A 24 -28.11 9.54 6.08
N PRO A 25 -29.18 9.07 6.73
CA PRO A 25 -29.94 7.88 6.29
C PRO A 25 -30.69 8.04 4.95
N ASN A 26 -31.05 9.27 4.57
CA ASN A 26 -31.85 9.59 3.37
C ASN A 26 -31.01 10.20 2.24
N THR A 27 -29.69 10.08 2.30
CA THR A 27 -28.79 10.62 1.29
C THR A 27 -28.81 9.76 0.02
N PRO A 28 -28.87 10.36 -1.19
CA PRO A 28 -28.78 9.61 -2.43
C PRO A 28 -27.50 8.78 -2.48
N MET A 29 -27.58 7.57 -3.04
CA MET A 29 -26.47 6.62 -3.09
C MET A 29 -25.19 7.24 -3.70
N SER A 30 -25.32 8.13 -4.69
CA SER A 30 -24.21 8.86 -5.30
C SER A 30 -23.45 9.77 -4.33
N GLU A 31 -24.15 10.44 -3.41
CA GLU A 31 -23.52 11.27 -2.38
C GLU A 31 -22.90 10.44 -1.27
N VAL A 32 -23.49 9.28 -0.96
CA VAL A 32 -22.87 8.30 -0.04
C VAL A 32 -21.56 7.79 -0.63
N TRP A 33 -21.52 7.48 -1.94
CA TRP A 33 -20.31 7.08 -2.65
C TRP A 33 -19.26 8.18 -2.66
N ARG A 34 -19.62 9.43 -2.96
CA ARG A 34 -18.68 10.57 -2.91
C ARG A 34 -18.09 10.79 -1.51
N ALA A 35 -18.93 10.76 -0.48
CA ALA A 35 -18.48 10.89 0.91
C ALA A 35 -17.67 9.67 1.37
N TYR A 36 -17.95 8.49 0.83
CA TYR A 36 -17.13 7.30 1.04
C TYR A 36 -15.76 7.43 0.38
N GLU A 37 -15.70 7.87 -0.88
CA GLU A 37 -14.45 8.14 -1.62
C GLU A 37 -13.60 9.22 -0.94
N GLU A 38 -14.21 10.29 -0.43
CA GLU A 38 -13.49 11.32 0.36
C GLU A 38 -12.90 10.78 1.66
N VAL A 39 -13.55 9.78 2.29
CA VAL A 39 -13.15 9.25 3.60
C VAL A 39 -12.20 8.06 3.49
N VAL A 40 -12.39 7.22 2.47
CA VAL A 40 -11.56 6.05 2.17
C VAL A 40 -10.32 6.45 1.37
N GLY A 41 -10.41 7.54 0.61
CA GLY A 41 -9.40 7.87 -0.39
C GLY A 41 -9.65 7.07 -1.67
N ASP A 42 -9.32 7.70 -2.78
CA ASP A 42 -9.23 7.10 -4.11
C ASP A 42 -8.36 5.82 -4.04
N GLU A 43 -8.47 4.84 -4.94
CA GLU A 43 -7.53 3.68 -5.00
C GLU A 43 -6.05 4.12 -5.17
N ARG A 44 -5.87 5.42 -5.44
CA ARG A 44 -4.63 6.17 -5.32
C ARG A 44 -4.20 6.19 -3.85
N GLN A 45 -3.02 5.63 -3.58
CA GLN A 45 -2.38 5.45 -2.26
C GLN A 45 -2.51 4.07 -1.62
N THR A 46 -2.64 3.00 -2.41
CA THR A 46 -2.25 1.65 -1.97
C THR A 46 -0.81 1.33 -2.35
N LEU A 47 -0.21 0.30 -1.71
CA LEU A 47 1.10 -0.22 -2.09
C LEU A 47 1.13 -0.69 -3.55
N GLY A 48 0.08 -1.38 -3.99
CA GLY A 48 -0.06 -1.87 -5.36
C GLY A 48 -0.10 -0.73 -6.37
N TRP A 49 -0.87 0.32 -6.08
CA TRP A 49 -0.89 1.54 -6.88
C TRP A 49 0.50 2.20 -6.99
N LEU A 50 1.21 2.34 -5.87
CA LEU A 50 2.56 2.94 -5.83
C LEU A 50 3.53 2.14 -6.71
N LEU A 51 3.52 0.81 -6.57
CA LEU A 51 4.42 -0.06 -7.32
C LEU A 51 4.06 -0.14 -8.81
N ALA A 52 2.77 -0.04 -9.15
CA ALA A 52 2.32 0.06 -10.54
C ALA A 52 2.79 1.36 -11.19
N LEU A 53 2.62 2.50 -10.51
CA LEU A 53 3.14 3.79 -10.99
C LEU A 53 4.65 3.76 -11.23
N TYR A 54 5.40 3.17 -10.32
CA TYR A 54 6.84 3.03 -10.50
C TYR A 54 7.18 2.11 -11.69
N ARG A 55 6.47 0.99 -11.85
CA ARG A 55 6.67 0.06 -12.98
C ARG A 55 6.42 0.71 -14.34
N ASP A 56 5.46 1.63 -14.41
CA ASP A 56 5.10 2.35 -15.63
C ASP A 56 5.99 3.59 -15.89
N SER A 57 6.86 3.93 -14.94
CA SER A 57 7.73 5.11 -15.02
C SER A 57 8.90 4.95 -15.99
N ASP A 58 9.40 6.08 -16.49
CA ASP A 58 10.63 6.11 -17.27
C ASP A 58 11.83 5.63 -16.46
N ARG A 59 11.84 5.86 -15.15
CA ARG A 59 12.88 5.37 -14.25
C ARG A 59 12.99 3.85 -14.25
N PHE A 60 11.87 3.14 -14.36
CA PHE A 60 11.87 1.70 -14.50
C PHE A 60 12.32 1.26 -15.90
N ARG A 61 11.93 2.01 -16.95
CA ARG A 61 12.36 1.75 -18.34
C ARG A 61 13.86 1.94 -18.54
N GLU A 62 14.50 2.85 -17.80
CA GLU A 62 15.95 3.07 -17.80
C GLU A 62 16.76 1.89 -17.23
N LEU A 63 16.13 1.00 -16.45
CA LEU A 63 16.81 -0.16 -15.88
C LEU A 63 17.20 -1.17 -16.96
N SER A 64 18.29 -1.93 -16.72
CA SER A 64 18.67 -3.03 -17.61
C SER A 64 17.52 -4.06 -17.73
N PRO A 65 17.40 -4.78 -18.86
CA PRO A 65 16.33 -5.78 -19.04
C PRO A 65 16.28 -6.83 -17.93
N LYS A 66 17.46 -7.24 -17.42
CA LYS A 66 17.57 -8.17 -16.29
C LYS A 66 17.02 -7.53 -15.01
N SER A 67 17.41 -6.29 -14.73
CA SER A 67 16.95 -5.53 -13.56
C SER A 67 15.43 -5.31 -13.61
N GLN A 68 14.86 -5.00 -14.78
CA GLN A 68 13.42 -4.87 -14.95
C GLN A 68 12.68 -6.17 -14.58
N GLN A 69 13.17 -7.32 -15.05
CA GLN A 69 12.58 -8.62 -14.71
C GLN A 69 12.69 -8.93 -13.22
N ASP A 70 13.85 -8.67 -12.61
CA ASP A 70 14.07 -8.90 -11.19
C ASP A 70 13.18 -8.00 -10.33
N TYR A 71 13.02 -6.74 -10.72
CA TYR A 71 12.12 -5.79 -10.06
C TYR A 71 10.66 -6.17 -10.25
N ALA A 72 10.23 -6.58 -11.44
CA ALA A 72 8.86 -7.03 -11.69
C ALA A 72 8.49 -8.23 -10.81
N LYS A 73 9.38 -9.22 -10.69
CA LYS A 73 9.20 -10.37 -9.78
C LYS A 73 9.14 -9.92 -8.33
N ALA A 74 9.98 -8.98 -7.92
CA ALA A 74 9.96 -8.43 -6.57
C ALA A 74 8.64 -7.72 -6.26
N ILE A 75 8.14 -6.90 -7.21
CA ILE A 75 6.85 -6.21 -7.12
C ILE A 75 5.71 -7.22 -6.97
N GLU A 76 5.66 -8.26 -7.81
CA GLU A 76 4.62 -9.30 -7.74
C GLU A 76 4.63 -10.04 -6.40
N LYS A 77 5.82 -10.32 -5.85
CA LYS A 77 5.95 -10.97 -4.54
C LYS A 77 5.57 -10.05 -3.39
N LEU A 78 5.86 -8.76 -3.48
CA LEU A 78 5.43 -7.76 -2.50
C LEU A 78 3.91 -7.63 -2.54
N THR A 79 3.32 -7.35 -3.70
CA THR A 79 1.88 -7.12 -3.81
C THR A 79 1.07 -8.36 -3.46
N GLY A 80 1.57 -9.55 -3.79
CA GLY A 80 0.92 -10.84 -3.49
C GLY A 80 1.09 -11.34 -2.05
N ALA A 81 1.90 -10.68 -1.22
CA ALA A 81 2.17 -11.16 0.13
C ALA A 81 0.93 -11.10 1.03
N PRO A 82 0.62 -12.15 1.80
CA PRO A 82 -0.54 -12.16 2.67
C PRO A 82 -0.35 -11.23 3.88
N VAL A 83 -1.36 -10.40 4.17
CA VAL A 83 -1.41 -9.50 5.33
C VAL A 83 -2.79 -9.61 5.97
N GLY A 84 -2.91 -10.50 6.97
CA GLY A 84 -4.22 -10.79 7.56
C GLY A 84 -5.14 -11.49 6.55
N ASN A 85 -6.29 -10.88 6.25
CA ASN A 85 -7.24 -11.39 5.26
C ASN A 85 -7.00 -10.81 3.85
N ASP A 86 -6.13 -9.81 3.73
CA ASP A 86 -5.87 -9.08 2.50
C ASP A 86 -4.46 -9.35 1.98
N ARG A 87 -4.14 -8.74 0.84
CA ARG A 87 -2.80 -8.74 0.25
C ARG A 87 -2.08 -7.45 0.58
N PHE A 88 -0.76 -7.50 0.69
CA PHE A 88 0.05 -6.32 1.00
C PHE A 88 -0.09 -5.23 -0.07
N GLY A 89 -0.30 -5.62 -1.34
CA GLY A 89 -0.60 -4.67 -2.42
C GLY A 89 -1.88 -3.86 -2.21
N SER A 90 -2.86 -4.39 -1.48
CA SER A 90 -4.13 -3.72 -1.19
C SER A 90 -4.06 -2.81 0.04
N VAL A 91 -2.94 -2.80 0.76
CA VAL A 91 -2.77 -2.00 1.96
C VAL A 91 -2.52 -0.54 1.58
N GLU A 92 -3.26 0.37 2.22
CA GLU A 92 -3.07 1.82 2.08
C GLU A 92 -1.69 2.25 2.60
N LEU A 93 -1.01 3.14 1.87
CA LEU A 93 0.34 3.61 2.18
C LEU A 93 0.44 4.20 3.59
N ARG A 94 -0.58 4.93 4.06
CA ARG A 94 -0.64 5.54 5.40
C ARG A 94 -0.64 4.52 6.55
N LEU A 95 -0.99 3.27 6.26
CA LEU A 95 -1.03 2.18 7.24
C LEU A 95 0.26 1.37 7.28
N ILE A 96 1.16 1.60 6.32
CA ILE A 96 2.44 0.90 6.24
C ILE A 96 3.43 1.63 7.13
N ASP A 97 3.84 0.96 8.20
CA ASP A 97 4.87 1.44 9.12
C ASP A 97 6.10 0.53 9.12
N LYS A 98 7.17 0.97 9.82
CA LYS A 98 8.40 0.19 10.01
C LYS A 98 8.13 -1.22 10.54
N ARG A 99 7.08 -1.38 11.36
CA ARG A 99 6.70 -2.67 11.96
C ARG A 99 6.07 -3.59 10.94
N SER A 100 5.25 -3.07 10.03
CA SER A 100 4.66 -3.82 8.92
C SER A 100 5.73 -4.30 7.96
N ILE A 101 6.71 -3.45 7.62
CA ILE A 101 7.88 -3.85 6.82
C ILE A 101 8.71 -4.91 7.54
N ARG A 102 8.97 -4.74 8.85
CA ARG A 102 9.70 -5.72 9.64
C ARG A 102 8.97 -7.06 9.69
N SER A 103 7.66 -7.05 9.92
CA SER A 103 6.82 -8.25 9.91
C SER A 103 6.88 -8.98 8.57
N TYR A 104 6.91 -8.25 7.45
CA TYR A 104 7.09 -8.83 6.13
C TYR A 104 8.44 -9.55 6.00
N LEU A 105 9.53 -8.87 6.39
CA LEU A 105 10.88 -9.43 6.37
C LEU A 105 10.99 -10.70 7.23
N ASP A 106 10.42 -10.68 8.43
CA ASP A 106 10.52 -11.76 9.40
C ASP A 106 9.67 -13.00 9.01
N THR A 107 8.59 -12.80 8.25
CA THR A 107 7.72 -13.90 7.79
C THR A 107 8.25 -14.56 6.50
N TYR A 108 9.11 -13.87 5.75
CA TYR A 108 9.54 -14.35 4.44
C TYR A 108 10.63 -15.42 4.57
N PRO A 109 10.51 -16.57 3.88
CA PRO A 109 11.39 -17.73 4.07
C PRO A 109 12.84 -17.50 3.63
N SER A 110 13.08 -16.53 2.74
CA SER A 110 14.41 -16.20 2.23
C SER A 110 14.78 -14.74 2.58
N PRO A 111 15.58 -14.52 3.65
CA PRO A 111 15.93 -13.18 4.10
C PRO A 111 16.61 -12.32 3.03
N VAL A 112 17.45 -12.94 2.20
CA VAL A 112 18.15 -12.25 1.10
C VAL A 112 17.15 -11.77 0.04
N ALA A 113 16.18 -12.61 -0.33
CA ALA A 113 15.15 -12.21 -1.29
C ALA A 113 14.23 -11.13 -0.73
N ALA A 114 13.86 -11.22 0.55
CA ALA A 114 13.05 -10.23 1.24
C ALA A 114 13.75 -8.86 1.28
N ASN A 115 15.05 -8.83 1.57
CA ASN A 115 15.84 -7.60 1.53
C ASN A 115 15.89 -6.97 0.13
N ARG A 116 16.01 -7.79 -0.93
CA ARG A 116 15.96 -7.30 -2.31
C ARG A 116 14.59 -6.72 -2.66
N GLN A 117 13.51 -7.36 -2.20
CA GLN A 117 12.15 -6.84 -2.37
C GLN A 117 11.98 -5.49 -1.67
N ILE A 118 12.41 -5.35 -0.42
CA ILE A 118 12.35 -4.08 0.30
C ILE A 118 13.24 -2.99 -0.34
N ALA A 119 14.38 -3.36 -0.94
CA ALA A 119 15.18 -2.39 -1.70
C ALA A 119 14.40 -1.83 -2.90
N VAL A 120 13.71 -2.69 -3.66
CA VAL A 120 12.82 -2.27 -4.77
C VAL A 120 11.69 -1.38 -4.25
N LEU A 121 11.06 -1.76 -3.13
CA LEU A 121 10.01 -0.96 -2.51
C LEU A 121 10.51 0.45 -2.16
N LYS A 122 11.69 0.57 -1.54
CA LYS A 122 12.28 1.86 -1.18
C LYS A 122 12.53 2.74 -2.40
N SER A 123 13.08 2.16 -3.48
CA SER A 123 13.31 2.89 -4.73
C SER A 123 12.01 3.39 -5.34
N ALA A 124 10.99 2.55 -5.39
CA ALA A 124 9.67 2.92 -5.88
C ALA A 124 9.02 4.02 -5.03
N TRP A 125 9.11 3.89 -3.69
CA TRP A 125 8.50 4.84 -2.77
C TRP A 125 9.13 6.22 -2.87
N ASN A 126 10.46 6.30 -2.90
CA ASN A 126 11.16 7.59 -3.05
C ASN A 126 10.82 8.25 -4.40
N TRP A 127 10.76 7.46 -5.48
CA TRP A 127 10.39 7.99 -6.79
C TRP A 127 8.97 8.58 -6.83
N VAL A 128 8.02 7.93 -6.14
CA VAL A 128 6.64 8.44 -6.02
C VAL A 128 6.58 9.65 -5.08
N LEU A 129 7.31 9.64 -3.97
CA LEU A 129 7.37 10.74 -2.99
C LEU A 129 7.83 12.06 -3.62
N GLU A 130 8.74 12.00 -4.59
CA GLU A 130 9.21 13.16 -5.36
C GLU A 130 8.13 13.79 -6.27
N ARG A 131 7.05 13.06 -6.59
CA ARG A 131 6.09 13.41 -7.66
C ARG A 131 4.65 13.52 -7.20
N TYR A 132 4.31 12.88 -6.09
CA TYR A 132 2.96 12.77 -5.58
C TYR A 132 2.94 13.06 -4.09
N ASN A 133 1.80 13.58 -3.61
CA ASN A 133 1.58 13.76 -2.19
C ASN A 133 1.28 12.40 -1.54
N VAL A 134 2.31 11.70 -1.07
CA VAL A 134 2.24 10.39 -0.38
C VAL A 134 2.95 10.47 0.98
N PRO A 135 2.62 9.59 1.94
CA PRO A 135 3.33 9.55 3.21
C PRO A 135 4.83 9.27 3.04
N GLU A 136 5.64 9.73 3.99
CA GLU A 136 7.08 9.46 4.02
C GLU A 136 7.39 7.97 3.97
N ASN A 137 8.53 7.63 3.38
CA ASN A 137 9.01 6.25 3.30
C ASN A 137 9.29 5.72 4.71
N PRO A 138 8.56 4.69 5.17
CA PRO A 138 8.66 4.18 6.54
C PRO A 138 10.00 3.51 6.85
#